data_AF-A0A9D0A8A5-F1
#
_entry.id   AF-A0A9D0A8A5-F1
#
_cell.length_a   1.000
_cell.length_b   1.000
_cell.length_c   1.000
_cell.angle_alpha   90.00
_cell.angle_beta   90.00
_cell.angle_gamma   90.00
#
_symmetry.space_group_name_H-M   'P 1'
#
loop_
_entity.id
_entity.type
_entity.pdbx_description
1 polymer ?
#
loop_
_entity_poly.entity_id
_entity_poly.type
_entity_poly.pdbx_seq_one_letter_code
_entity_poly.pdbx_strand_id
1 'polypeptide(L)'
;MGATRLDNVGLILVGPRYPENIGAAARIAYNFGIPELTVVANREPDRERMLKMATHKAGHLITGMRRVETTAEAASPYHFIVATTARQGRQRVRMQTPRAVMEEIRPLALVSKNRIGLMF
;
A
#
# COMPACT_ATOMS: atom_id res chain seq x y z
N MET A 1 3.35 8.05 -24.88
CA MET A 1 3.63 7.99 -23.43
C MET A 1 3.37 6.57 -22.97
N GLY A 2 4.40 5.83 -22.56
CA GLY A 2 4.24 4.43 -22.12
C GLY A 2 3.38 4.37 -20.86
N ALA A 3 2.38 3.49 -20.84
CA ALA A 3 1.56 3.24 -19.66
C ALA A 3 2.49 2.92 -18.48
N THR A 4 2.41 3.71 -17.41
CA THR A 4 3.16 3.43 -16.19
C THR A 4 2.49 2.22 -15.54
N ARG A 5 3.13 1.05 -15.63
CA ARG A 5 2.67 -0.16 -14.95
C ARG A 5 3.05 -0.06 -13.48
N LEU A 6 2.10 -0.30 -12.59
CA LEU A 6 2.31 -0.29 -11.14
C LEU A 6 2.62 -1.69 -10.59
N ASP A 7 3.10 -2.58 -11.46
CA ASP A 7 3.37 -3.99 -11.14
C ASP A 7 4.43 -4.16 -10.02
N ASN A 8 5.28 -3.14 -9.81
CA ASN A 8 6.32 -3.10 -8.77
C ASN A 8 5.94 -2.21 -7.56
N VAL A 9 4.69 -1.77 -7.49
CA VAL A 9 4.16 -0.97 -6.38
C VAL A 9 3.30 -1.84 -5.49
N GLY A 10 3.35 -1.61 -4.18
CA GLY A 10 2.48 -2.28 -3.23
C GLY A 10 1.95 -1.34 -2.15
N LEU A 11 0.79 -1.68 -1.61
CA LEU A 11 0.21 -0.98 -0.46
C LEU A 11 0.58 -1.68 0.85
N ILE A 12 0.94 -0.90 1.86
CA ILE A 12 1.16 -1.36 3.23
C ILE A 12 0.19 -0.64 4.14
N LEU A 13 -0.66 -1.37 4.86
CA LEU A 13 -1.54 -0.83 5.89
C LEU A 13 -1.03 -1.20 7.28
N VAL A 14 -0.76 -0.21 8.11
CA VAL A 14 -0.20 -0.41 9.46
C VAL A 14 -1.30 -0.31 10.51
N GLY A 15 -1.59 -1.42 11.18
CA GLY A 15 -2.59 -1.48 12.25
C GLY A 15 -3.99 -0.98 11.87
N PRO A 16 -4.57 -1.39 10.72
CA PRO A 16 -5.91 -0.95 10.33
C PRO A 16 -6.94 -1.35 11.39
N ARG A 17 -7.66 -0.37 11.95
CA ARG A 17 -8.62 -0.60 13.04
C ARG A 17 -9.84 -1.42 12.62
N TYR A 18 -10.29 -1.26 11.39
CA TYR A 18 -11.50 -1.91 10.86
C TYR A 18 -11.14 -2.77 9.64
N PRO A 19 -11.52 -4.06 9.61
CA PRO A 19 -11.29 -4.94 8.45
C PRO A 19 -11.83 -4.36 7.14
N GLU A 20 -12.93 -3.61 7.18
CA GLU A 20 -13.49 -2.93 6.01
C GLU A 20 -12.50 -1.97 5.35
N ASN A 21 -11.63 -1.31 6.13
CA ASN A 21 -10.62 -0.42 5.56
C ASN A 21 -9.60 -1.19 4.71
N ILE A 22 -9.31 -2.45 5.09
CA ILE A 22 -8.46 -3.35 4.29
C ILE A 22 -9.17 -3.70 2.97
N GLY A 23 -10.47 -4.02 3.03
CA GLY A 23 -11.28 -4.25 1.84
C GLY A 23 -11.36 -3.04 0.91
N ALA A 24 -11.52 -1.83 1.47
CA ALA A 24 -11.53 -0.59 0.71
C ALA A 24 -10.17 -0.34 0.02
N ALA A 25 -9.05 -0.59 0.73
CA ALA A 25 -7.71 -0.50 0.17
C ALA A 25 -7.49 -1.52 -0.95
N ALA A 26 -7.96 -2.76 -0.81
CA ALA A 26 -7.91 -3.76 -1.88
C ALA A 26 -8.68 -3.29 -3.13
N ARG A 27 -9.85 -2.66 -2.96
CA ARG A 27 -10.61 -2.09 -4.08
C ARG A 27 -9.86 -0.92 -4.75
N ILE A 28 -9.21 -0.07 -3.96
CA ILE A 28 -8.34 1.00 -4.49
C ILE A 28 -7.20 0.40 -5.29
N ALA A 29 -6.47 -0.57 -4.73
CA ALA A 29 -5.36 -1.24 -5.39
C ALA A 29 -5.80 -1.85 -6.73
N TYR A 30 -6.93 -2.57 -6.75
CA TYR A 30 -7.52 -3.11 -7.99
C TYR A 30 -7.80 -2.03 -9.04
N ASN A 31 -8.47 -0.93 -8.64
CA ASN A 31 -8.85 0.13 -9.58
C ASN A 31 -7.64 0.83 -10.22
N PHE A 32 -6.52 0.92 -9.50
CA PHE A 32 -5.30 1.55 -9.99
C PHE A 32 -4.28 0.55 -10.58
N GLY A 33 -4.58 -0.75 -10.55
CA GLY A 33 -3.67 -1.79 -11.05
C GLY A 33 -2.45 -2.03 -10.14
N ILE A 34 -2.60 -1.82 -8.83
CA ILE A 34 -1.59 -2.17 -7.83
C ILE A 34 -1.83 -3.64 -7.42
N PRO A 35 -0.86 -4.54 -7.62
CA PRO A 35 -1.07 -5.99 -7.47
C PRO A 35 -0.93 -6.50 -6.03
N GLU A 36 -0.37 -5.69 -5.13
CA GLU A 36 0.05 -6.16 -3.80
C GLU A 36 -0.56 -5.35 -2.65
N LEU A 37 -1.02 -6.08 -1.63
CA LEU A 37 -1.50 -5.54 -0.37
C LEU A 37 -0.82 -6.28 0.79
N THR A 38 -0.20 -5.53 1.70
CA THR A 38 0.40 -6.04 2.93
C THR A 38 -0.26 -5.36 4.14
N VAL A 39 -0.60 -6.12 5.17
CA VAL A 39 -1.19 -5.61 6.41
C VAL A 39 -0.27 -5.95 7.58
N VAL A 40 0.12 -4.93 8.34
CA VAL A 40 0.81 -5.09 9.62
C VAL A 40 -0.25 -5.21 10.71
N ALA A 41 -0.46 -6.41 11.22
CA ALA A 41 -1.43 -6.67 12.28
C ALA A 41 -1.04 -7.91 13.10
N ASN A 42 -1.20 -7.79 14.41
CA ASN A 42 -0.95 -8.87 15.39
C ASN A 42 -2.12 -9.86 15.51
N ARG A 43 -3.27 -9.56 14.88
CA ARG A 43 -4.46 -10.41 14.87
C ARG A 43 -4.96 -10.57 13.45
N GLU A 44 -5.53 -11.73 13.17
CA GLU A 44 -6.20 -12.00 11.90
C GLU A 44 -7.44 -11.10 11.78
N PRO A 45 -7.53 -10.23 10.76
CA PRO A 45 -8.72 -9.42 10.53
C PRO A 45 -9.89 -10.29 10.05
N ASP A 46 -11.12 -9.86 10.33
CA ASP A 46 -12.32 -10.55 9.85
C ASP A 46 -12.38 -10.58 8.32
N ARG A 47 -12.15 -11.76 7.75
CA ARG A 47 -12.08 -11.97 6.31
C ARG A 47 -13.39 -11.72 5.59
N GLU A 48 -14.52 -12.02 6.19
CA GLU A 48 -15.83 -11.79 5.56
C GLU A 48 -16.09 -10.30 5.40
N ARG A 49 -15.78 -9.51 6.44
CA ARG A 49 -15.91 -8.05 6.41
C ARG A 49 -14.96 -7.41 5.39
N MET A 50 -13.72 -7.90 5.30
CA MET A 50 -12.77 -7.47 4.24
C MET A 50 -13.33 -7.73 2.84
N LEU A 51 -13.80 -8.96 2.59
CA LEU A 51 -14.30 -9.37 1.28
C LEU A 51 -15.57 -8.62 0.86
N LYS A 52 -16.51 -8.41 1.78
CA LYS A 52 -17.71 -7.61 1.52
C LYS A 52 -17.36 -6.21 1.02
N MET A 53 -16.36 -5.56 1.65
CA MET A 53 -15.93 -4.22 1.23
C MET A 53 -15.08 -4.22 -0.05
N ALA A 54 -14.22 -5.23 -0.26
CA ALA A 54 -13.41 -5.37 -1.47
C ALA A 54 -14.26 -5.61 -2.72
N THR A 55 -15.45 -6.20 -2.56
CA THR A 55 -16.30 -6.75 -3.65
C THR A 55 -15.64 -7.92 -4.38
N HIS A 56 -16.41 -8.66 -5.19
CA HIS A 56 -15.90 -9.79 -5.96
C HIS A 56 -14.70 -9.43 -6.86
N LYS A 57 -14.63 -8.21 -7.37
CA LYS A 57 -13.57 -7.78 -8.30
C LYS A 57 -12.19 -7.71 -7.64
N ALA A 58 -12.10 -7.31 -6.37
CA ALA A 58 -10.83 -7.17 -5.64
C ALA A 58 -10.59 -8.27 -4.60
N GLY A 59 -11.48 -9.28 -4.50
CA GLY A 59 -11.34 -10.37 -3.52
C GLY A 59 -10.06 -11.20 -3.65
N HIS A 60 -9.48 -11.27 -4.86
CA HIS A 60 -8.19 -11.92 -5.09
C HIS A 60 -7.04 -11.20 -4.35
N LEU A 61 -7.09 -9.87 -4.21
CA LEU A 61 -6.09 -9.12 -3.44
C LEU A 61 -6.20 -9.38 -1.93
N ILE A 62 -7.41 -9.58 -1.40
CA ILE A 62 -7.59 -10.03 -0.01
C ILE A 62 -7.07 -11.46 0.18
N THR A 63 -7.21 -12.31 -0.84
CA THR A 63 -6.76 -13.71 -0.77
C THR A 63 -5.24 -13.84 -0.89
N GLY A 64 -4.61 -13.01 -1.71
CA GLY A 64 -3.15 -12.92 -1.85
C GLY A 64 -2.47 -11.92 -0.91
N MET A 65 -3.23 -11.27 -0.02
CA MET A 65 -2.72 -10.30 0.93
C MET A 65 -1.72 -10.97 1.87
N ARG A 66 -0.60 -10.29 2.12
CA ARG A 66 0.35 -10.70 3.18
C ARG A 66 -0.06 -10.05 4.50
N ARG A 67 -0.16 -10.84 5.56
CA ARG A 67 -0.23 -10.32 6.94
C ARG A 67 1.11 -10.56 7.63
N VAL A 68 1.66 -9.51 8.23
CA VAL A 68 2.93 -9.54 8.95
C VAL A 68 2.78 -8.88 10.31
N GLU A 69 3.70 -9.11 11.24
CA GLU A 69 3.59 -8.57 12.59
C GLU A 69 4.27 -7.22 12.75
N THR A 70 5.25 -6.91 11.89
CA THR A 70 6.07 -5.70 12.02
C THR A 70 6.09 -4.86 10.75
N THR A 71 6.26 -3.55 10.92
CA THR A 71 6.47 -2.61 9.81
C THR A 71 7.77 -2.88 9.08
N ALA A 72 8.80 -3.36 9.78
CA ALA A 72 10.08 -3.75 9.18
C ALA A 72 9.91 -4.91 8.19
N GLU A 73 9.14 -5.94 8.57
CA GLU A 73 8.84 -7.07 7.68
C GLU A 73 7.97 -6.67 6.49
N ALA A 74 7.01 -5.75 6.69
CA ALA A 74 6.23 -5.21 5.59
C ALA A 74 7.08 -4.40 4.60
N ALA A 75 8.07 -3.65 5.11
CA ALA A 75 8.91 -2.77 4.31
C ALA A 75 10.09 -3.48 3.62
N SER A 76 10.60 -4.58 4.19
CA SER A 76 11.77 -5.31 3.70
C SER A 76 11.77 -5.68 2.20
N PRO A 77 10.62 -5.94 1.54
CA PRO A 77 10.61 -6.29 0.13
C PRO A 77 10.74 -5.09 -0.81
N TYR A 78 10.70 -3.85 -0.28
CA TYR A 78 10.69 -2.62 -1.05
C TYR A 78 12.02 -1.88 -0.96
N HIS A 79 12.41 -1.25 -2.06
CA HIS A 79 13.62 -0.44 -2.14
C HIS A 79 13.36 1.00 -1.66
N PHE A 80 12.13 1.48 -1.86
CA PHE A 80 11.70 2.81 -1.43
C PHE A 80 10.34 2.73 -0.74
N ILE A 81 10.18 3.49 0.35
CA ILE A 81 8.92 3.62 1.08
C ILE A 81 8.47 5.07 1.07
N VAL A 82 7.22 5.30 0.66
CA VAL A 82 6.51 6.57 0.88
C VAL A 82 5.57 6.39 2.05
N ALA A 83 5.92 6.98 3.19
CA ALA A 83 5.08 6.97 4.38
C ALA A 83 4.14 8.17 4.41
N THR A 84 2.84 7.92 4.55
CA THR A 84 1.82 8.98 4.61
C THR A 84 1.59 9.45 6.04
N THR A 85 1.25 10.73 6.23
CA THR A 85 0.92 11.27 7.55
C THR A 85 0.03 12.49 7.45
N ALA A 86 -0.98 12.57 8.32
CA ALA A 86 -1.82 13.77 8.47
C ALA A 86 -1.17 14.85 9.36
N ARG A 87 -0.07 14.53 10.06
CA ARG A 87 0.56 15.42 11.04
C ARG A 87 1.65 16.27 10.40
N GLN A 88 1.58 17.58 10.59
CA GLN A 88 2.54 18.56 10.08
C GLN A 88 3.73 18.88 11.04
N GLY A 89 4.09 17.95 11.93
CA GLY A 89 5.00 18.22 13.06
C GLY A 89 6.43 18.68 12.71
N ARG A 90 7.02 19.48 13.61
CA ARG A 90 8.29 20.24 13.48
C ARG A 90 9.58 19.46 13.16
N GLN A 91 9.61 18.14 13.27
CA GLN A 91 10.83 17.32 13.13
C GLN A 91 10.86 16.43 11.88
N ARG A 92 10.08 16.74 10.84
CA ARG A 92 9.99 15.89 9.64
C ARG A 92 10.68 16.55 8.45
N VAL A 93 11.68 15.84 7.93
CA VAL A 93 12.72 16.33 7.02
C VAL A 93 12.19 16.63 5.60
N ARG A 94 11.01 16.12 5.24
CA ARG A 94 10.38 16.41 3.93
C ARG A 94 8.89 16.13 3.95
N MET A 95 8.08 17.18 4.14
CA MET A 95 6.64 17.10 3.92
C MET A 95 6.35 17.63 2.52
N GLN A 96 6.13 16.69 1.59
CA GLN A 96 5.76 16.99 0.22
C GLN A 96 4.29 16.64 0.02
N THR A 97 3.63 17.33 -0.91
CA THR A 97 2.28 16.94 -1.34
C THR A 97 2.35 15.57 -2.02
N PRO A 98 1.24 14.80 -2.06
CA PRO A 98 1.20 13.54 -2.80
C PRO A 98 1.70 13.70 -4.24
N ARG A 99 1.32 14.79 -4.93
CA ARG A 99 1.77 15.08 -6.31
C ARG A 99 3.29 15.23 -6.40
N ALA A 100 3.89 16.03 -5.52
CA ALA A 100 5.34 16.26 -5.54
C ALA A 100 6.14 14.98 -5.24
N VAL A 101 5.67 14.16 -4.28
CA VAL A 101 6.33 12.86 -4.02
C VAL A 101 6.21 11.94 -5.23
N MET A 102 5.03 11.84 -5.85
CA MET A 102 4.82 10.98 -7.01
C MET A 102 5.68 11.40 -8.21
N GLU A 103 5.85 12.71 -8.45
CA GLU A 103 6.76 13.21 -9.47
C GLU A 103 8.21 12.83 -9.21
N GLU A 104 8.64 12.88 -7.94
CA GLU A 104 9.99 12.51 -7.53
C GLU A 104 10.24 11.00 -7.62
N ILE A 105 9.29 10.16 -7.21
CA ILE A 105 9.48 8.70 -7.21
C ILE A 105 9.23 8.06 -8.58
N ARG A 106 8.55 8.75 -9.49
CA ARG A 106 8.19 8.22 -10.81
C ARG A 106 9.40 7.67 -11.58
N PRO A 107 10.55 8.36 -11.71
CA PRO A 107 11.72 7.82 -12.39
C PRO A 107 12.24 6.52 -11.72
N LEU A 108 12.17 6.43 -10.40
CA LEU A 108 12.57 5.24 -9.65
C LEU A 108 11.63 4.06 -9.91
N ALA A 109 10.32 4.32 -9.98
CA ALA A 109 9.30 3.31 -10.26
C ALA A 109 9.38 2.76 -11.69
N LEU A 110 9.90 3.52 -12.65
CA LEU A 110 10.10 3.06 -14.03
C LEU A 110 11.24 2.03 -14.16
N VAL A 111 12.15 1.96 -13.18
CA VAL A 111 13.14 0.88 -13.10
C VAL A 111 12.47 -0.34 -12.49
N SER A 112 12.15 -1.34 -13.31
CA SER A 112 11.35 -2.51 -12.89
C SER A 112 11.92 -3.30 -11.71
N LYS A 113 13.23 -3.21 -11.45
CA LYS A 113 13.87 -3.83 -10.28
C LYS A 113 13.55 -3.10 -8.97
N ASN A 114 13.28 -1.80 -9.02
CA ASN A 114 12.92 -1.03 -7.84
C ASN A 114 11.49 -1.37 -7.45
N ARG A 115 11.28 -1.63 -6.16
CA ARG A 115 9.97 -1.89 -5.59
C ARG A 115 9.59 -0.74 -4.69
N ILE A 116 8.39 -0.22 -4.85
CA ILE A 116 7.91 0.97 -4.13
C ILE A 116 6.76 0.58 -3.19
N GLY A 117 6.91 0.85 -1.90
CA GLY A 117 5.85 0.63 -0.91
C GLY A 117 5.18 1.95 -0.55
N LEU A 118 3.86 2.01 -0.68
CA LEU A 118 3.05 3.13 -0.18
C LEU A 118 2.47 2.72 1.18
N MET A 119 2.89 3.41 2.25
CA MET A 119 2.57 3.04 3.62
C MET A 119 1.54 3.99 4.24
N PHE A 120 0.51 3.41 4.85
CA PHE A 120 -0.64 4.07 5.45
C PHE A 120 -0.88 3.58 6.89
#